data_AF-A0A2N5KI19-F1
#
_entry.id   AF-A0A2N5KI19-F1
#
_cell.length_a   1.000
_cell.length_b   1.000
_cell.length_c   1.000
_cell.angle_alpha   90.00
_cell.angle_beta   90.00
_cell.angle_gamma   90.00
#
_symmetry.space_group_name_H-M   'P 1'
#
loop_
_entity.id
_entity.type
_entity.pdbx_description
1 polymer ?
#
loop_
_entity_poly.entity_id
_entity_poly.type
_entity_poly.pdbx_seq_one_letter_code
_entity_poly.pdbx_strand_id
1 'polypeptide(L)'
;MERHAVAVELYHTIHELHAKIVDIANIARQVGVSRRTVYRYLRMAEPPLRKQPYVGRISPIELYKPYILQRWNEGCRSARQICREITAQGYGYGESSVQRYVHQLRLETGTRNKFRRTQPTQHYIVDGDRRRPLTPGQLAWVCLMRPEHRQPWETSYLTYLCQVDATIARACTQAHGFAKMARQLQGDQLDQWLDEVQTTGVPELRAFAAGVQKDYAAVKAGLTLAHSNGQTEAQIQRLKVLKRQMFGKASFELLRTRVLHREQPQPIKRRAPTPPDLVAA
;
A
#
# COMPACT_ATOMS: atom_id res chain seq x y z
N MET A 1 -16.59 -1.41 6.40
CA MET A 1 -16.83 -2.85 6.14
C MET A 1 -18.31 -3.18 6.01
N GLU A 2 -19.18 -2.49 6.74
CA GLU A 2 -20.63 -2.71 6.82
C GLU A 2 -21.37 -2.74 5.47
N ARG A 3 -21.06 -1.84 4.52
CA ARG A 3 -21.80 -1.75 3.24
C ARG A 3 -21.73 -3.01 2.37
N HIS A 4 -20.67 -3.81 2.46
CA HIS A 4 -20.58 -5.06 1.71
C HIS A 4 -21.35 -6.19 2.39
N ALA A 5 -21.28 -6.28 3.73
CA ALA A 5 -22.05 -7.25 4.50
C ALA A 5 -23.56 -7.06 4.25
N VAL A 6 -24.05 -5.82 4.32
CA VAL A 6 -25.45 -5.48 4.00
C VAL A 6 -25.83 -5.88 2.57
N ALA A 7 -24.93 -5.72 1.59
CA ALA A 7 -25.20 -6.10 0.21
C ALA A 7 -25.25 -7.62 -0.02
N VAL A 8 -24.48 -8.39 0.76
CA VAL A 8 -24.47 -9.86 0.75
C VAL A 8 -25.71 -10.41 1.46
N GLU A 9 -26.08 -9.85 2.62
CA GLU A 9 -27.32 -10.21 3.32
C GLU A 9 -28.54 -9.96 2.43
N LEU A 10 -28.60 -8.77 1.81
CA LEU A 10 -29.62 -8.40 0.84
C LEU A 10 -29.75 -9.41 -0.33
N TYR A 11 -28.61 -9.93 -0.80
CA TYR A 11 -28.58 -10.96 -1.84
C TYR A 11 -29.22 -12.27 -1.37
N HIS A 12 -28.91 -12.73 -0.16
CA HIS A 12 -29.50 -13.94 0.40
C HIS A 12 -31.00 -13.79 0.65
N THR A 13 -31.44 -12.68 1.26
CA THR A 13 -32.87 -12.43 1.52
C THR A 13 -33.70 -12.44 0.24
N ILE A 14 -33.18 -11.87 -0.86
CA ILE A 14 -33.87 -11.86 -2.16
C ILE A 14 -34.01 -13.27 -2.73
N HIS A 15 -32.97 -14.11 -2.64
CA HIS A 15 -33.02 -15.50 -3.13
C HIS A 15 -33.95 -16.38 -2.30
N GLU A 16 -33.97 -16.20 -0.98
CA GLU A 16 -34.88 -16.92 -0.08
C GLU A 16 -36.35 -16.57 -0.34
N LEU A 17 -36.67 -15.28 -0.50
CA LEU A 17 -38.04 -14.86 -0.80
C LEU A 17 -38.48 -15.32 -2.18
N HIS A 18 -37.59 -15.32 -3.16
CA HIS A 18 -37.88 -15.84 -4.50
C HIS A 18 -38.07 -17.37 -4.50
N ALA A 19 -37.31 -18.12 -3.70
CA ALA A 19 -37.49 -19.57 -3.53
C ALA A 19 -38.85 -19.93 -2.91
N LYS A 20 -39.42 -19.03 -2.09
CA LYS A 20 -40.77 -19.14 -1.53
C LYS A 20 -41.89 -18.71 -2.49
N ILE A 21 -41.58 -18.48 -3.79
CA ILE A 21 -42.54 -18.11 -4.84
C ILE A 21 -43.25 -16.78 -4.53
N VAL A 22 -42.55 -15.85 -3.87
CA VAL A 22 -43.07 -14.49 -3.63
C VAL A 22 -42.91 -13.66 -4.90
N ASP A 23 -43.94 -12.90 -5.28
CA ASP A 23 -43.88 -12.00 -6.43
C ASP A 23 -42.78 -10.93 -6.29
N ILE A 24 -42.09 -10.63 -7.40
CA ILE A 24 -40.93 -9.74 -7.47
C ILE A 24 -41.28 -8.32 -6.98
N ALA A 25 -42.51 -7.84 -7.21
CA ALA A 25 -42.93 -6.53 -6.71
C ALA A 25 -43.14 -6.52 -5.19
N ASN A 26 -43.55 -7.64 -4.60
CA ASN A 26 -43.65 -7.81 -3.15
C ASN A 26 -42.27 -7.93 -2.51
N ILE A 27 -41.35 -8.69 -3.12
CA ILE A 27 -39.94 -8.79 -2.68
C ILE A 27 -39.30 -7.39 -2.64
N ALA A 28 -39.47 -6.60 -3.71
CA ALA A 28 -38.94 -5.24 -3.79
C ALA A 28 -39.47 -4.33 -2.67
N ARG A 29 -40.77 -4.42 -2.33
CA ARG A 29 -41.40 -3.66 -1.25
C ARG A 29 -40.93 -4.10 0.13
N GLN A 30 -40.83 -5.40 0.37
CA GLN A 30 -40.42 -5.97 1.66
C GLN A 30 -38.96 -5.68 2.00
N VAL A 31 -38.10 -5.70 0.98
CA VAL A 31 -36.66 -5.54 1.13
C VAL A 31 -36.22 -4.06 0.97
N GLY A 32 -37.12 -3.18 0.52
CA GLY A 32 -36.84 -1.74 0.39
C GLY A 32 -35.93 -1.40 -0.79
N VAL A 33 -35.94 -2.19 -1.86
CA VAL A 33 -35.10 -1.98 -3.05
C VAL A 33 -35.93 -1.92 -4.34
N SER A 34 -35.38 -1.31 -5.39
CA SER A 34 -36.08 -1.27 -6.68
C SER A 34 -36.20 -2.66 -7.31
N ARG A 35 -37.27 -2.89 -8.08
CA ARG A 35 -37.46 -4.14 -8.85
C ARG A 35 -36.24 -4.47 -9.73
N ARG A 36 -35.57 -3.44 -10.28
CA ARG A 36 -34.35 -3.59 -11.08
C ARG A 36 -33.19 -4.18 -10.27
N THR A 37 -33.07 -3.83 -8.98
CA THR A 37 -32.08 -4.42 -8.08
C THR A 37 -32.41 -5.89 -7.78
N VAL A 38 -33.69 -6.23 -7.58
CA VAL A 38 -34.14 -7.61 -7.38
C VAL A 38 -33.79 -8.47 -8.61
N TYR A 39 -34.15 -8.03 -9.82
CA TYR A 39 -33.78 -8.72 -11.05
C TYR A 39 -32.27 -8.86 -11.23
N ARG A 40 -31.50 -7.81 -10.90
CA ARG A 40 -30.04 -7.85 -10.98
C ARG A 40 -29.47 -8.92 -10.05
N TYR A 41 -29.97 -9.03 -8.82
CA TYR A 41 -29.46 -9.97 -7.82
C TYR A 41 -29.86 -11.41 -8.16
N LEU A 42 -31.08 -11.66 -8.60
CA LEU A 42 -31.53 -13.00 -9.05
C LEU A 42 -30.76 -13.52 -10.27
N ARG A 43 -30.18 -12.63 -11.09
CA ARG A 43 -29.31 -13.01 -12.22
C ARG A 43 -27.88 -13.37 -11.80
N MET A 44 -27.49 -13.07 -10.56
CA MET A 44 -26.15 -13.34 -10.07
C MET A 44 -26.12 -14.72 -9.42
N ALA A 45 -25.32 -15.63 -9.97
CA ALA A 45 -25.13 -16.98 -9.42
C ALA A 45 -24.40 -16.98 -8.06
N GLU A 46 -23.66 -15.91 -7.77
CA GLU A 46 -22.92 -15.74 -6.52
C GLU A 46 -23.18 -14.35 -5.91
N PRO A 47 -23.00 -14.19 -4.58
CA PRO A 47 -23.15 -12.89 -3.92
C PRO A 47 -22.25 -11.81 -4.52
N PRO A 48 -22.65 -10.52 -4.44
CA PRO A 48 -21.87 -9.43 -5.01
C PRO A 48 -20.48 -9.33 -4.39
N LEU A 49 -19.44 -9.50 -5.22
CA LEU A 49 -18.05 -9.34 -4.80
C LEU A 49 -17.80 -7.95 -4.19
N ARG A 50 -16.84 -7.88 -3.26
CA ARG A 50 -16.36 -6.59 -2.74
C ARG A 50 -15.91 -5.74 -3.93
N LYS A 51 -16.54 -4.57 -4.10
CA LYS A 51 -16.02 -3.54 -5.01
C LYS A 51 -14.59 -3.23 -4.58
N GLN A 52 -13.61 -3.62 -5.38
CA GLN A 52 -12.25 -3.18 -5.15
C GLN A 52 -12.23 -1.65 -5.26
N PRO A 53 -11.58 -0.94 -4.32
CA PRO A 53 -11.30 0.47 -4.53
C PRO A 53 -10.60 0.59 -5.88
N TYR A 54 -11.10 1.45 -6.75
CA TYR A 54 -10.39 1.78 -7.97
C TYR A 54 -9.05 2.37 -7.55
N VAL A 55 -7.98 1.58 -7.65
CA VAL A 55 -6.60 2.04 -7.46
C VAL A 55 -6.27 2.82 -8.72
N GLY A 56 -6.72 4.07 -8.76
CA GLY A 56 -6.64 4.89 -9.95
C GLY A 56 -5.20 4.99 -10.42
N ARG A 57 -4.99 4.66 -11.70
CA ARG A 57 -3.79 5.09 -12.43
C ARG A 57 -3.58 6.57 -12.12
N ILE A 58 -2.37 6.92 -11.69
CA ILE A 58 -1.97 8.30 -11.44
C ILE A 58 -2.36 9.08 -12.70
N SER A 59 -3.24 10.07 -12.54
CA SER A 59 -3.56 10.95 -13.66
C SER A 59 -2.24 11.58 -14.10
N PRO A 60 -1.84 11.51 -15.38
CA PRO A 60 -0.54 11.97 -15.82
C PRO A 60 -0.21 13.41 -15.44
N ILE A 61 -1.24 14.24 -15.23
CA ILE A 61 -1.09 15.63 -14.75
C ILE A 61 -0.58 15.73 -13.31
N GLU A 62 -0.81 14.73 -12.45
CA GLU A 62 -0.35 14.74 -11.05
C GLU A 62 1.17 14.91 -10.94
N LEU A 63 1.92 14.31 -11.87
CA LEU A 63 3.38 14.41 -11.92
C LEU A 63 3.86 15.84 -12.23
N TYR A 64 3.04 16.63 -12.93
CA TYR A 64 3.38 18.00 -13.35
C TYR A 64 2.70 19.07 -12.49
N LYS A 65 1.85 18.70 -11.52
CA LYS A 65 1.20 19.66 -10.61
C LYS A 65 2.18 20.58 -9.87
N PRO A 66 3.31 20.11 -9.32
CA PRO A 66 4.26 20.98 -8.64
C PRO A 66 4.77 22.10 -9.57
N TYR A 67 5.12 21.75 -10.80
CA TYR A 67 5.56 22.73 -11.80
C TYR A 67 4.43 23.71 -12.19
N ILE A 68 3.21 23.21 -12.40
CA ILE A 68 2.06 24.07 -12.72
C ILE A 68 1.80 25.09 -11.58
N LEU A 69 1.89 24.66 -10.32
CA LEU A 69 1.73 25.53 -9.16
C LEU A 69 2.88 26.54 -9.02
N GLN A 70 4.12 26.14 -9.32
CA GLN A 70 5.27 27.04 -9.37
C GLN A 70 5.04 28.16 -10.39
N ARG A 71 4.70 27.81 -11.64
CA ARG A 71 4.42 28.78 -12.71
C ARG A 71 3.23 29.68 -12.39
N TRP A 72 2.25 29.14 -11.67
CA TRP A 72 1.10 29.90 -11.18
C TRP A 72 1.51 30.95 -10.14
N ASN A 73 2.39 30.61 -9.20
CA ASN A 73 2.92 31.54 -8.20
C ASN A 73 3.84 32.61 -8.83
N GLU A 74 4.60 32.24 -9.85
CA GLU A 74 5.39 33.17 -10.68
C GLU A 74 4.53 34.13 -11.52
N GLY A 75 3.19 33.99 -11.47
CA GLY A 75 2.24 34.89 -12.12
C GLY A 75 1.85 34.48 -13.55
N CYS A 76 2.21 33.28 -14.00
CA CYS A 76 1.72 32.75 -15.28
C CYS A 76 0.25 32.32 -15.15
N ARG A 77 -0.63 32.97 -15.91
CA ARG A 77 -2.08 32.67 -15.92
C ARG A 77 -2.55 31.95 -17.20
N SER A 78 -1.64 31.69 -18.13
CA SER A 78 -1.94 31.08 -19.42
C SER A 78 -1.78 29.55 -19.38
N ALA A 79 -2.90 28.82 -19.35
CA ALA A 79 -2.90 27.35 -19.38
C ALA A 79 -2.18 26.80 -20.62
N ARG A 80 -2.29 27.50 -21.78
CA ARG A 80 -1.63 27.12 -23.03
C ARG A 80 -0.11 27.27 -22.95
N GLN A 81 0.37 28.28 -22.23
CA GLN A 81 1.81 28.47 -22.01
C GLN A 81 2.34 27.36 -21.09
N ILE A 82 1.67 27.11 -19.97
CA ILE A 82 2.02 26.04 -19.04
C ILE A 82 2.00 24.67 -19.75
N CYS A 83 1.00 24.42 -20.62
CA CYS A 83 0.93 23.18 -21.40
C CYS A 83 2.13 23.02 -22.34
N ARG A 84 2.56 24.07 -23.05
CA ARG A 84 3.75 24.02 -23.90
C ARG A 84 5.01 23.71 -23.10
N GLU A 85 5.15 24.33 -21.93
CA GLU A 85 6.30 24.14 -21.04
C GLU A 85 6.38 22.70 -20.51
N ILE A 86 5.26 22.11 -20.06
CA ILE A 86 5.25 20.71 -19.59
C ILE A 86 5.36 19.71 -20.74
N THR A 87 4.87 20.02 -21.95
CA THR A 87 5.04 19.16 -23.13
C THR A 87 6.52 19.07 -23.51
N ALA A 88 7.28 20.16 -23.38
CA ALA A 88 8.74 20.11 -23.54
C ALA A 88 9.43 19.25 -22.48
N GLN A 89 8.83 19.09 -21.28
CA GLN A 89 9.28 18.20 -20.21
C GLN A 89 8.75 16.76 -20.33
N GLY A 90 8.17 16.38 -21.48
CA GLY A 90 7.70 15.03 -21.75
C GLY A 90 6.21 14.77 -21.47
N TYR A 91 5.40 15.81 -21.25
CA TYR A 91 3.94 15.65 -21.14
C TYR A 91 3.30 15.35 -22.50
N GLY A 92 2.94 14.08 -22.72
CA GLY A 92 2.35 13.58 -23.97
C GLY A 92 0.81 13.56 -24.02
N TYR A 93 0.11 14.27 -23.13
CA TYR A 93 -1.36 14.25 -23.05
C TYR A 93 -1.98 15.58 -23.50
N GLY A 94 -3.29 15.56 -23.77
CA GLY A 94 -4.01 16.72 -24.30
C GLY A 94 -4.12 17.90 -23.33
N GLU A 95 -4.17 19.12 -23.90
CA GLU A 95 -4.21 20.41 -23.19
C GLU A 95 -5.43 20.56 -22.25
N SER A 96 -6.51 19.80 -22.49
CA SER A 96 -7.76 19.85 -21.72
C SER A 96 -7.58 19.55 -20.23
N SER A 97 -6.64 18.67 -19.88
CA SER A 97 -6.35 18.34 -18.47
C SER A 97 -5.68 19.51 -17.76
N VAL A 98 -4.74 20.18 -18.43
CA VAL A 98 -4.04 21.37 -17.92
C VAL A 98 -5.01 22.53 -17.78
N GLN A 99 -5.87 22.74 -18.77
CA GLN A 99 -6.91 23.78 -18.72
C GLN A 99 -7.88 23.57 -17.57
N ARG A 100 -8.33 22.33 -17.34
CA ARG A 100 -9.21 21.99 -16.22
C ARG A 100 -8.54 22.30 -14.87
N TYR A 101 -7.28 21.91 -14.71
CA TYR A 101 -6.54 22.15 -13.48
C TYR A 101 -6.27 23.65 -13.25
N VAL A 102 -5.84 24.39 -14.27
CA VAL A 102 -5.63 25.84 -14.18
C VAL A 102 -6.95 26.59 -13.95
N HIS A 103 -8.07 26.11 -14.51
CA HIS A 103 -9.39 26.66 -14.22
C HIS A 103 -9.78 26.48 -12.75
N GLN A 104 -9.51 25.31 -12.17
CA GLN A 104 -9.70 25.08 -10.74
C GLN A 104 -8.88 26.06 -9.89
N LEU A 105 -7.59 26.28 -10.23
CA LEU A 105 -6.74 27.25 -9.51
C LEU A 105 -7.31 28.67 -9.56
N ARG A 106 -7.96 29.07 -10.67
CA ARG A 106 -8.63 30.38 -10.80
C ARG A 106 -9.82 30.53 -9.88
N LEU A 107 -10.63 29.47 -9.74
CA LEU A 107 -11.78 29.46 -8.84
C LEU A 107 -11.34 29.59 -7.39
N GLU A 108 -10.30 28.84 -7.01
CA GLU A 108 -9.74 28.83 -5.65
C GLU A 108 -9.09 30.17 -5.26
N THR A 109 -8.40 30.86 -6.18
CA THR A 109 -7.80 32.18 -5.90
C THR A 109 -8.71 33.37 -6.22
N GLY A 110 -9.99 33.14 -6.57
CA GLY A 110 -10.95 34.20 -6.92
C GLY A 110 -10.51 35.10 -8.10
N THR A 111 -9.59 34.61 -8.94
CA THR A 111 -8.95 35.43 -9.97
C THR A 111 -9.77 35.37 -11.26
N ARG A 112 -10.43 36.48 -11.64
CA ARG A 112 -11.06 36.63 -12.98
C ARG A 112 -9.99 36.48 -14.07
N ASN A 113 -10.39 36.10 -15.28
CA ASN A 113 -9.53 36.07 -16.48
C ASN A 113 -8.94 37.48 -16.73
N LYS A 114 -7.84 37.81 -16.05
CA LYS A 114 -7.02 38.99 -16.30
C LYS A 114 -5.75 38.56 -17.03
N PHE A 115 -5.12 39.55 -17.66
CA PHE A 115 -4.02 39.51 -18.62
C PHE A 115 -2.96 38.41 -18.41
N ARG A 116 -2.25 38.04 -19.49
CA ARG A 116 -1.30 36.91 -19.59
C ARG A 116 -0.28 36.77 -18.45
N ARG A 117 0.07 37.85 -17.75
CA ARG A 117 0.98 37.88 -16.60
C ARG A 117 0.41 38.78 -15.50
N THR A 118 0.36 38.27 -14.29
CA THR A 118 0.11 39.07 -13.08
C THR A 118 1.41 39.20 -12.28
N GLN A 119 1.47 40.12 -11.32
CA GLN A 119 2.58 40.15 -10.39
C GLN A 119 2.70 38.79 -9.68
N PRO A 120 3.94 38.32 -9.42
CA PRO A 120 4.16 37.07 -8.69
C PRO A 120 3.53 37.22 -7.29
N THR A 121 2.73 36.24 -6.91
CA THR A 121 2.06 36.20 -5.62
C THR A 121 2.01 34.76 -5.18
N GLN A 122 2.50 34.48 -3.98
CA GLN A 122 2.58 33.14 -3.44
C GLN A 122 1.18 32.69 -2.99
N HIS A 123 0.41 32.14 -3.92
CA HIS A 123 -0.95 31.66 -3.65
C HIS A 123 -0.97 30.24 -3.10
N TYR A 124 0.00 29.42 -3.49
CA TYR A 124 0.11 28.03 -3.05
C TYR A 124 1.52 27.75 -2.54
N ILE A 125 1.63 27.06 -1.40
CA ILE A 125 2.90 26.43 -1.01
C ILE A 125 3.07 25.22 -1.93
N VAL A 126 4.08 25.24 -2.79
CA VAL A 126 4.47 24.07 -3.58
C VAL A 126 5.21 23.13 -2.64
N ASP A 127 4.46 22.50 -1.75
CA ASP A 127 4.97 21.43 -0.92
C ASP A 127 5.07 20.21 -1.84
N GLY A 128 6.23 20.07 -2.49
CA GLY A 128 6.51 19.05 -3.50
C GLY A 128 6.39 17.62 -2.96
N ASP A 129 6.21 17.47 -1.65
CA ASP A 129 6.28 16.22 -0.93
C ASP A 129 4.96 15.86 -0.22
N ARG A 130 3.81 16.23 -0.80
CA ARG A 130 2.50 15.64 -0.41
C ARG A 130 2.46 14.15 -0.76
N ARG A 131 3.17 13.37 0.04
CA ARG A 131 3.15 11.91 0.00
C ARG A 131 1.84 11.44 0.62
N ARG A 132 1.21 10.46 0.00
CA ARG A 132 0.06 9.79 0.63
C ARG A 132 0.54 9.17 1.95
N PRO A 133 -0.29 9.20 3.00
CA PRO A 133 0.02 8.48 4.23
C PRO A 133 0.31 7.02 3.91
N LEU A 134 1.31 6.45 4.59
CA LEU A 134 1.67 5.06 4.39
C LEU A 134 0.49 4.16 4.74
N THR A 135 0.28 3.12 3.95
CA THR A 135 -0.64 2.05 4.34
C THR A 135 -0.10 1.32 5.58
N PRO A 136 -0.95 0.66 6.39
CA PRO A 136 -0.49 -0.06 7.58
C PRO A 136 0.62 -1.08 7.28
N GLY A 137 0.53 -1.80 6.16
CA GLY A 137 1.56 -2.75 5.73
C GLY A 137 2.88 -2.08 5.32
N GLN A 138 2.82 -0.94 4.63
CA GLN A 138 4.02 -0.17 4.31
C GLN A 138 4.67 0.41 5.58
N LEU A 139 3.87 0.87 6.54
CA LEU A 139 4.36 1.37 7.82
C LEU A 139 5.04 0.26 8.62
N ALA A 140 4.42 -0.92 8.71
CA ALA A 140 5.02 -2.08 9.38
C ALA A 140 6.35 -2.48 8.72
N TRP A 141 6.42 -2.45 7.39
CA TRP A 141 7.67 -2.69 6.67
C TRP A 141 8.73 -1.63 6.95
N VAL A 142 8.37 -0.34 6.94
CA VAL A 142 9.27 0.78 7.30
C VAL A 142 9.77 0.66 8.74
N CYS A 143 8.90 0.27 9.68
CA CYS A 143 9.28 0.02 11.07
C CYS A 143 10.29 -1.12 11.18
N LEU A 144 10.04 -2.24 10.49
CA LEU A 144 10.97 -3.37 10.50
C LEU A 144 12.22 -3.13 9.64
N MET A 145 12.29 -2.10 8.80
CA MET A 145 13.49 -1.82 8.02
C MET A 145 14.65 -1.32 8.88
N ARG A 146 15.88 -1.55 8.39
CA ARG A 146 17.05 -0.94 9.01
C ARG A 146 17.00 0.59 8.84
N PRO A 147 17.35 1.38 9.88
CA PRO A 147 17.35 2.85 9.80
C PRO A 147 18.05 3.40 8.57
N GLU A 148 19.19 2.82 8.18
CA GLU A 148 20.00 3.24 7.03
C GLU A 148 19.31 3.06 5.66
N HIS A 149 18.24 2.27 5.59
CA HIS A 149 17.48 2.05 4.36
C HIS A 149 16.15 2.82 4.33
N ARG A 150 15.83 3.55 5.40
CA ARG A 150 14.65 4.41 5.46
C ARG A 150 14.96 5.73 4.77
N GLN A 151 13.96 6.25 4.09
CA GLN A 151 14.03 7.61 3.58
C GLN A 151 13.86 8.61 4.74
N PRO A 152 14.43 9.83 4.67
CA PRO A 152 14.32 10.81 5.75
C PRO A 152 12.88 11.07 6.19
N TRP A 153 11.97 11.25 5.22
CA TRP A 153 10.54 11.45 5.49
C TRP A 153 9.85 10.23 6.11
N GLU A 154 10.28 8.99 5.80
CA GLU A 154 9.73 7.77 6.40
C GLU A 154 10.07 7.70 7.88
N THR A 155 11.29 8.11 8.22
CA THR A 155 11.73 8.23 9.61
C THR A 155 10.93 9.30 10.34
N SER A 156 10.81 10.51 9.77
CA SER A 156 10.01 11.59 10.38
C SER A 156 8.53 11.19 10.54
N TYR A 157 7.96 10.50 9.56
CA TYR A 157 6.58 10.04 9.60
C TYR A 157 6.35 8.97 10.67
N LEU A 158 7.24 7.98 10.79
CA LEU A 158 7.17 6.97 11.86
C LEU A 158 7.30 7.63 13.23
N THR A 159 8.25 8.56 13.40
CA THR A 159 8.44 9.31 14.65
C THR A 159 7.19 10.08 15.03
N TYR A 160 6.58 10.80 14.08
CA TYR A 160 5.33 11.51 14.30
C TYR A 160 4.21 10.56 14.75
N LEU A 161 4.04 9.41 14.08
CA LEU A 161 3.00 8.45 14.46
C LEU A 161 3.22 7.87 15.86
N CYS A 162 4.46 7.59 16.26
CA CYS A 162 4.78 7.17 17.61
C CYS A 162 4.50 8.27 18.66
N GLN A 163 4.60 9.55 18.31
CA GLN A 163 4.27 10.65 19.21
C GLN A 163 2.75 10.81 19.38
N VAL A 164 1.99 10.56 18.31
CA VAL A 164 0.52 10.70 18.31
C VAL A 164 -0.17 9.52 18.99
N ASP A 165 0.36 8.30 18.84
CA ASP A 165 -0.27 7.09 19.36
C ASP A 165 0.73 6.22 20.16
N ALA A 166 0.47 6.12 21.47
CA ALA A 166 1.29 5.34 22.39
C ALA A 166 1.25 3.82 22.13
N THR A 167 0.19 3.30 21.52
CA THR A 167 0.09 1.90 21.11
C THR A 167 1.02 1.63 19.94
N ILE A 168 1.05 2.52 18.94
CA ILE A 168 2.01 2.44 17.82
C ILE A 168 3.45 2.54 18.34
N ALA A 169 3.72 3.46 19.27
CA ALA A 169 5.05 3.60 19.87
C ALA A 169 5.50 2.31 20.55
N ARG A 170 4.67 1.74 21.44
CA ARG A 170 4.96 0.48 22.13
C ARG A 170 5.17 -0.67 21.14
N ALA A 171 4.34 -0.75 20.10
CA ALA A 171 4.46 -1.77 19.07
C ALA A 171 5.78 -1.64 18.28
N CYS A 172 6.15 -0.43 17.89
CA CYS A 172 7.40 -0.17 17.18
C CYS A 172 8.62 -0.52 18.05
N THR A 173 8.61 -0.15 19.34
CA THR A 173 9.69 -0.50 20.28
C THR A 173 9.91 -2.01 20.35
N GLN A 174 8.84 -2.78 20.56
CA GLN A 174 8.94 -4.23 20.65
C GLN A 174 9.34 -4.88 19.32
N ALA A 175 8.82 -4.38 18.20
CA ALA A 175 9.20 -4.84 16.86
C ALA A 175 10.69 -4.56 16.56
N HIS A 176 11.19 -3.38 16.91
CA HIS A 176 12.60 -3.04 16.77
C HIS A 176 13.49 -3.92 17.67
N GLY A 177 13.08 -4.18 18.91
CA GLY A 177 13.77 -5.07 19.84
C GLY A 177 13.92 -6.48 19.26
N PHE A 178 12.81 -7.08 18.83
CA PHE A 178 12.83 -8.41 18.21
C PHE A 178 13.65 -8.45 16.92
N ALA A 179 13.50 -7.46 16.04
CA ALA A 179 14.25 -7.38 14.80
C ALA A 179 15.76 -7.21 15.04
N LYS A 180 16.16 -6.48 16.08
CA LYS A 180 17.54 -6.36 16.51
C LYS A 180 18.07 -7.71 16.99
N MET A 181 17.35 -8.40 17.87
CA MET A 181 17.74 -9.73 18.35
C MET A 181 17.97 -10.71 17.19
N ALA A 182 17.05 -10.74 16.22
CA ALA A 182 17.16 -11.62 15.05
C ALA A 182 18.35 -11.29 14.14
N ARG A 183 18.74 -10.02 14.03
CA ARG A 183 19.88 -9.59 13.21
C ARG A 183 21.22 -9.81 13.88
N GLN A 184 21.26 -9.63 15.20
CA GLN A 184 22.48 -9.66 16.00
C GLN A 184 22.69 -11.01 16.68
N LEU A 185 21.79 -11.97 16.47
CA LEU A 185 21.79 -13.30 17.07
C LEU A 185 21.85 -13.25 18.61
N GLN A 186 20.97 -12.42 19.21
CA GLN A 186 20.87 -12.20 20.66
C GLN A 186 19.72 -13.03 21.28
N GLY A 187 19.73 -14.34 21.07
CA GLY A 187 18.68 -15.23 21.61
C GLY A 187 18.69 -15.37 23.14
N ASP A 188 19.75 -14.91 23.81
CA ASP A 188 19.81 -14.73 25.27
C ASP A 188 18.81 -13.67 25.77
N GLN A 189 18.49 -12.67 24.94
CA GLN A 189 17.55 -11.58 25.27
C GLN A 189 16.08 -11.96 25.05
N LEU A 190 15.80 -13.16 24.51
CA LEU A 190 14.44 -13.58 24.13
C LEU A 190 13.50 -13.65 25.34
N ASP A 191 13.98 -14.14 26.48
CA ASP A 191 13.16 -14.30 27.69
C ASP A 191 12.72 -12.93 28.23
N GLN A 192 13.66 -11.99 28.34
CA GLN A 192 13.37 -10.60 28.73
C GLN A 192 12.37 -9.95 27.77
N TRP A 193 12.56 -10.12 26.46
CA TRP A 193 11.65 -9.56 25.47
C TRP A 193 10.22 -10.13 25.59
N LEU A 194 10.08 -11.43 25.87
CA LEU A 194 8.78 -12.06 26.09
C LEU A 194 8.06 -11.48 27.31
N ASP A 195 8.78 -11.23 28.40
CA ASP A 195 8.23 -10.61 29.61
C ASP A 195 7.79 -9.16 29.38
N GLU A 196 8.61 -8.38 28.69
CA GLU A 196 8.28 -7.00 28.30
C GLU A 196 7.00 -6.94 27.44
N VAL A 197 6.85 -7.86 26.49
CA VAL A 197 5.66 -7.92 25.62
C VAL A 197 4.38 -8.16 26.43
N GLN A 198 4.41 -8.94 27.51
CA GLN A 198 3.22 -9.13 28.35
C GLN A 198 2.72 -7.83 28.98
N THR A 199 3.64 -6.94 29.37
CA THR A 199 3.33 -5.66 30.02
C THR A 199 3.04 -4.51 29.05
N THR A 200 3.38 -4.66 27.76
CA THR A 200 3.19 -3.60 26.75
C THR A 200 1.73 -3.23 26.47
N GLY A 201 0.76 -4.10 26.77
CA GLY A 201 -0.66 -3.78 26.59
C GLY A 201 -1.17 -3.83 25.14
N VAL A 202 -0.39 -4.38 24.20
CA VAL A 202 -0.78 -4.58 22.79
C VAL A 202 -1.22 -6.03 22.57
N PRO A 203 -2.52 -6.32 22.38
CA PRO A 203 -3.04 -7.69 22.28
C PRO A 203 -2.39 -8.53 21.17
N GLU A 204 -2.15 -7.91 20.01
CA GLU A 204 -1.57 -8.56 18.84
C GLU A 204 -0.13 -9.01 19.10
N LEU A 205 0.65 -8.22 19.84
CA LEU A 205 2.01 -8.60 20.22
C LEU A 205 2.02 -9.72 21.25
N ARG A 206 1.09 -9.73 22.20
CA ARG A 206 0.95 -10.85 23.15
C ARG A 206 0.57 -12.15 22.43
N ALA A 207 -0.34 -12.08 21.46
CA ALA A 207 -0.70 -13.24 20.65
C ALA A 207 0.49 -13.76 19.84
N PHE A 208 1.30 -12.85 19.27
CA PHE A 208 2.56 -13.22 18.60
C PHE A 208 3.56 -13.86 19.57
N ALA A 209 3.77 -13.28 20.75
CA ALA A 209 4.66 -13.83 21.78
C ALA A 209 4.20 -15.21 22.26
N ALA A 210 2.89 -15.44 22.40
CA ALA A 210 2.36 -16.77 22.71
C ALA A 210 2.65 -17.79 21.60
N GLY A 211 2.65 -17.37 20.33
CA GLY A 211 3.12 -18.18 19.20
C GLY A 211 4.60 -18.51 19.31
N VAL A 212 5.43 -17.49 19.60
CA VAL A 212 6.88 -17.66 19.82
C VAL A 212 7.17 -18.65 20.95
N GLN A 213 6.42 -18.59 22.05
CA GLN A 213 6.58 -19.51 23.18
C GLN A 213 6.28 -20.97 22.81
N LYS A 214 5.32 -21.23 21.91
CA LYS A 214 5.03 -22.60 21.46
C LYS A 214 6.22 -23.21 20.71
N ASP A 215 6.91 -22.41 19.92
CA ASP A 215 8.09 -22.81 19.14
C ASP A 215 9.41 -22.34 19.77
N TYR A 216 9.43 -22.14 21.09
CA TYR A 216 10.50 -21.43 21.81
C TYR A 216 11.91 -21.95 21.48
N ALA A 217 12.12 -23.27 21.53
CA ALA A 217 13.42 -23.86 21.27
C ALA A 217 13.92 -23.57 19.85
N ALA A 218 13.03 -23.64 18.86
CA ALA A 218 13.35 -23.35 17.46
C ALA A 218 13.61 -21.86 17.24
N VAL A 219 12.79 -20.99 17.84
CA VAL A 219 12.98 -19.53 17.75
C VAL A 219 14.27 -19.11 18.43
N LYS A 220 14.54 -19.58 19.66
CA LYS A 220 15.78 -19.30 20.39
C LYS A 220 17.01 -19.76 19.59
N ALA A 221 16.98 -20.97 19.03
CA ALA A 221 18.04 -21.43 18.16
C ALA A 221 18.23 -20.52 16.93
N GLY A 222 17.14 -20.10 16.26
CA GLY A 222 17.20 -19.18 15.13
C GLY A 222 17.69 -17.77 15.49
N LEU A 223 17.52 -17.36 16.75
CA LEU A 223 18.04 -16.11 17.29
C LEU A 223 19.44 -16.24 17.88
N THR A 224 20.07 -17.41 17.92
CA THR A 224 21.41 -17.59 18.53
C THR A 224 22.43 -18.14 17.55
N LEU A 225 22.03 -19.08 16.70
CA LEU A 225 22.95 -19.78 15.82
C LEU A 225 23.23 -18.97 14.55
N ALA A 226 24.49 -18.97 14.10
CA ALA A 226 24.86 -18.40 12.80
C ALA A 226 24.31 -19.21 11.61
N HIS A 227 23.91 -20.45 11.86
CA HIS A 227 23.37 -21.35 10.84
C HIS A 227 21.87 -21.15 10.69
N SER A 228 21.42 -20.96 9.45
CA SER A 228 20.00 -20.86 9.12
C SER A 228 19.63 -21.84 8.02
N ASN A 229 18.40 -22.36 8.08
CA ASN A 229 17.84 -23.17 7.00
C ASN A 229 17.36 -22.31 5.81
N GLY A 230 17.55 -20.99 5.85
CA GLY A 230 16.99 -20.07 4.85
C GLY A 230 17.47 -20.34 3.42
N GLN A 231 18.75 -20.68 3.22
CA GLN A 231 19.24 -21.06 1.88
C GLN A 231 18.60 -22.37 1.40
N THR A 232 18.56 -23.38 2.26
CA THR A 232 17.96 -24.68 1.96
C THR A 232 16.47 -24.52 1.62
N GLU A 233 15.72 -23.79 2.44
CA GLU A 233 14.30 -23.49 2.20
C GLU A 233 14.07 -22.71 0.91
N ALA A 234 14.91 -21.73 0.61
CA ALA A 234 14.83 -20.99 -0.65
C ALA A 234 15.00 -21.92 -1.87
N GLN A 235 15.96 -22.86 -1.82
CA GLN A 235 16.14 -23.83 -2.90
C GLN A 235 14.99 -24.84 -2.97
N ILE A 236 14.49 -25.33 -1.83
CA ILE A 236 13.30 -26.19 -1.78
C ILE A 236 12.10 -25.47 -2.39
N GLN A 237 11.90 -24.19 -2.07
CA GLN A 237 10.81 -23.40 -2.61
C GLN A 237 10.97 -23.20 -4.12
N ARG A 238 12.19 -22.94 -4.59
CA ARG A 238 12.49 -22.83 -6.02
C ARG A 238 12.17 -24.14 -6.76
N LEU A 239 12.55 -25.28 -6.20
CA LEU A 239 12.21 -26.60 -6.72
C LEU A 239 10.70 -26.83 -6.74
N LYS A 240 9.99 -26.48 -5.66
CA LYS A 240 8.53 -26.57 -5.58
C LYS A 240 7.85 -25.72 -6.66
N VAL A 241 8.33 -24.49 -6.90
CA VAL A 241 7.80 -23.62 -7.96
C VAL A 241 7.99 -24.25 -9.34
N LEU A 242 9.19 -24.74 -9.66
CA LEU A 242 9.46 -25.43 -10.92
C LEU A 242 8.55 -26.65 -11.09
N LYS A 243 8.42 -27.49 -10.07
CA LYS A 243 7.55 -28.66 -10.10
C LYS A 243 6.08 -28.28 -10.30
N ARG A 244 5.61 -27.19 -9.67
CA ARG A 244 4.24 -26.66 -9.82
C ARG A 244 3.98 -26.10 -11.22
N GLN A 245 4.95 -25.43 -11.83
CA GLN A 245 4.87 -24.99 -13.24
C GLN A 245 4.71 -26.17 -14.21
N MET A 246 5.13 -27.37 -13.79
CA MET A 246 5.03 -28.61 -14.55
C MET A 246 3.86 -29.49 -14.11
N PHE A 247 2.88 -28.93 -13.40
CA PHE A 247 1.71 -29.65 -12.89
C PHE A 247 2.08 -30.90 -12.07
N GLY A 248 3.20 -30.85 -11.34
CA GLY A 248 3.69 -31.98 -10.55
C GLY A 248 4.48 -33.03 -11.34
N LYS A 249 4.46 -33.00 -12.67
CA LYS A 249 5.10 -33.98 -13.57
C LYS A 249 6.53 -33.58 -13.90
N ALA A 250 7.42 -33.76 -12.93
CA ALA A 250 8.84 -33.53 -13.13
C ALA A 250 9.66 -34.66 -12.49
N SER A 251 10.20 -35.55 -13.33
CA SER A 251 11.18 -36.56 -12.91
C SER A 251 12.46 -35.88 -12.42
N PHE A 252 13.30 -36.61 -11.69
CA PHE A 252 14.56 -36.04 -11.18
C PHE A 252 15.43 -35.47 -12.30
N GLU A 253 15.61 -36.20 -13.40
CA GLU A 253 16.39 -35.73 -14.56
C GLU A 253 15.86 -34.41 -15.12
N LEU A 254 14.54 -34.31 -15.29
CA LEU A 254 13.91 -33.12 -15.83
C LEU A 254 14.01 -31.91 -14.88
N LEU A 255 13.89 -32.13 -13.57
CA LEU A 255 14.14 -31.10 -12.56
C LEU A 255 15.60 -30.66 -12.58
N ARG A 256 16.54 -31.60 -12.66
CA ARG A 256 17.98 -31.34 -12.70
C ARG A 256 18.33 -30.46 -13.91
N THR A 257 17.86 -30.82 -15.11
CA THR A 257 18.07 -30.03 -16.32
C THR A 257 17.53 -28.60 -16.15
N ARG A 258 16.29 -28.45 -15.64
CA ARG A 258 15.70 -27.11 -15.46
C ARG A 258 16.36 -26.26 -14.38
N VAL A 259 16.95 -26.87 -13.36
CA VAL A 259 17.67 -26.13 -12.32
C VAL A 259 19.03 -25.68 -12.84
N LEU A 260 19.78 -26.57 -13.50
CA LEU A 260 21.14 -26.29 -13.98
C LEU A 260 21.17 -25.33 -15.17
N HIS A 261 20.19 -25.40 -16.08
CA HIS A 261 20.12 -24.57 -17.29
C HIS A 261 19.20 -23.35 -17.16
N ARG A 262 18.75 -23.03 -15.95
CA ARG A 262 17.95 -21.82 -15.72
C ARG A 262 18.83 -20.58 -15.75
N GLU A 263 18.47 -19.62 -16.57
CA GLU A 263 19.03 -18.26 -16.52
C GLU A 263 18.89 -17.69 -15.10
N GLN A 264 19.98 -17.09 -14.60
CA GLN A 264 19.94 -16.43 -13.30
C GLN A 264 18.94 -15.27 -13.37
N PRO A 265 17.95 -15.21 -12.45
CA PRO A 265 17.05 -14.08 -12.42
C PRO A 265 17.86 -12.81 -12.18
N GLN A 266 17.53 -11.73 -12.90
CA GLN A 266 18.17 -10.44 -12.64
C GLN A 266 17.99 -10.06 -11.16
N PRO A 267 19.03 -9.51 -10.53
CA PRO A 267 18.94 -9.09 -9.13
C PRO A 267 17.80 -8.09 -8.97
N ILE A 268 16.96 -8.31 -7.96
CA ILE A 268 15.91 -7.35 -7.60
C ILE A 268 16.59 -6.03 -7.29
N LYS A 269 16.28 -4.97 -8.07
CA LYS A 269 16.78 -3.61 -7.80
C LYS A 269 16.35 -3.21 -6.39
N ARG A 270 17.32 -3.15 -5.47
CA ARG A 270 17.08 -2.57 -4.14
C ARG A 270 16.80 -1.08 -4.31
N ARG A 271 15.90 -0.54 -3.49
CA ARG A 271 15.58 0.90 -3.48
C ARG A 271 16.87 1.66 -3.20
N ALA A 272 17.25 2.56 -4.12
CA ALA A 272 18.42 3.41 -3.90
C ALA A 272 18.14 4.37 -2.73
N PRO A 273 19.13 4.65 -1.85
CA PRO A 273 19.02 5.76 -0.92
C PRO A 273 18.80 7.06 -1.71
N THR A 274 17.93 7.94 -1.22
CA THR A 274 17.74 9.24 -1.89
C THR A 274 19.04 10.03 -1.76
N PRO A 275 19.57 10.60 -2.85
CA PRO A 275 20.78 11.41 -2.78
C PRO A 275 20.58 12.60 -1.83
N PRO A 276 21.61 12.99 -1.06
CA PRO A 276 21.52 14.02 -0.02
C PRO A 276 21.13 15.41 -0.55
N ASP A 277 21.28 15.67 -1.85
CA ASP A 277 21.07 16.98 -2.47
C ASP A 277 19.59 17.39 -2.64
N LEU A 278 18.64 16.60 -2.13
CA LEU A 278 17.20 16.92 -2.15
C LEU A 278 16.61 17.20 -0.77
N VAL A 279 17.42 17.25 0.29
CA VAL A 279 16.97 17.52 1.67
C VAL A 279 17.24 18.96 2.12
N ALA A 280 17.93 19.76 1.31
CA ALA A 280 18.23 21.16 1.59
C ALA A 280 17.64 22.09 0.51
N ALA A 281 16.33 22.27 0.51
CA ALA A 281 15.64 23.41 -0.13
C ALA A 281 14.28 23.63 0.53
#